data_AF-A0A1Q5T2K4-F1
#
_entry.id   AF-A0A1Q5T2K4-F1
#
_cell.length_a   1.000
_cell.length_b   1.000
_cell.length_c   1.000
_cell.angle_alpha   90.00
_cell.angle_beta   90.00
_cell.angle_gamma   90.00
#
_symmetry.space_group_name_H-M   'P 1'
#
loop_
_entity.id
_entity.type
_entity.pdbx_description
1 polymer ?
#
loop_
_entity_poly.entity_id
_entity_poly.type
_entity_poly.pdbx_seq_one_letter_code
_entity_poly.pdbx_strand_id
1 'polypeptide(L)'
;MSLIQLQPHPFTSIPTHPSFSTDSSRPDLHQYISTALHEALDLLHSIPSTFTTDPKQHPSPPSQAKVKLLRGWRKPFESRASTKGREKEKDKSEFWVCRQSEHVNESSKGTASWREFEAGLRSEHAEHEMEYTPSVSAVERLLEWAPENIGEIEVDGVRFRGVNMEVNLITHTFHPSALISPRTFISLTISAAYDGLPSTTSQAPTLSQKEHRQGFLTVQLPLHPAISSTPKALHQEITASVPKRTIFANYASIERVELVQAGKATDQPSTEQSQSQSLIEWTMATTSDAGGSIPQWVQRSWALGGVPKAVVADVGLFIGWTMRRRQAT
;
A
#
# COMPACT_ATOMS: atom_id res chain seq x y z
N MET A 1 5.89 18.49 -4.28
CA MET A 1 5.47 18.18 -2.90
C MET A 1 5.48 16.66 -2.80
N SER A 2 5.87 16.09 -1.65
CA SER A 2 5.79 14.63 -1.49
C SER A 2 4.33 14.17 -1.61
N LEU A 3 4.07 13.19 -2.46
CA LEU A 3 2.76 12.56 -2.58
C LEU A 3 2.55 11.52 -1.48
N ILE A 4 3.57 10.72 -1.15
CA ILE A 4 3.44 9.62 -0.17
C ILE A 4 3.74 10.13 1.24
N GLN A 5 2.70 10.64 1.90
CA GLN A 5 2.75 11.23 3.24
C GLN A 5 1.42 11.05 3.98
N LEU A 6 1.45 11.12 5.31
CA LEU A 6 0.26 10.98 6.17
C LEU A 6 -0.72 12.14 6.03
N GLN A 7 -0.22 13.35 5.76
CA GLN A 7 -1.06 14.53 5.59
C GLN A 7 -1.93 14.36 4.34
N PRO A 8 -3.27 14.42 4.46
CA PRO A 8 -4.14 14.20 3.33
C PRO A 8 -4.05 15.35 2.33
N HIS A 9 -4.16 14.98 1.05
CA HIS A 9 -4.14 15.90 -0.07
C HIS A 9 -5.54 16.47 -0.35
N PRO A 10 -5.64 17.72 -0.80
CA PRO A 10 -6.91 18.26 -1.27
C PRO A 10 -7.31 17.64 -2.62
N PHE A 11 -8.61 17.53 -2.89
CA PHE A 11 -9.11 17.05 -4.19
C PHE A 11 -8.70 17.92 -5.39
N THR A 12 -8.21 19.14 -5.18
CA THR A 12 -7.63 19.99 -6.23
C THR A 12 -6.23 19.56 -6.65
N SER A 13 -5.51 18.80 -5.82
CA SER A 13 -4.13 18.37 -6.13
C SER A 13 -4.05 17.04 -6.87
N ILE A 14 -5.18 16.43 -7.22
CA ILE A 14 -5.21 15.21 -8.06
C ILE A 14 -5.49 15.59 -9.52
N PRO A 15 -5.06 14.76 -10.49
CA PRO A 15 -5.23 15.04 -11.91
C PRO A 15 -6.69 15.32 -12.31
N THR A 16 -6.86 15.96 -13.46
CA THR A 16 -8.20 16.18 -14.03
C THR A 16 -8.90 14.85 -14.29
N HIS A 17 -10.21 14.83 -14.02
CA HIS A 17 -11.10 13.69 -14.24
C HIS A 17 -12.36 14.20 -14.94
N PRO A 18 -13.04 13.42 -15.80
CA PRO A 18 -14.27 13.86 -16.48
C PRO A 18 -15.39 14.32 -15.54
N SER A 19 -15.44 13.80 -14.31
CA SER A 19 -16.38 14.24 -13.26
C SER A 19 -16.05 15.60 -12.65
N PHE A 20 -14.93 16.23 -13.01
CA PHE A 20 -14.52 17.54 -12.53
C PHE A 20 -14.77 18.61 -13.60
N SER A 21 -15.04 19.83 -13.15
CA SER A 21 -14.94 21.00 -14.02
C SER A 21 -13.51 21.10 -14.57
N THR A 22 -13.37 21.46 -15.84
CA THR A 22 -12.07 21.67 -16.48
C THR A 22 -11.35 22.84 -15.80
N ASP A 23 -10.30 22.51 -15.05
CA ASP A 23 -9.44 23.46 -14.35
C ASP A 23 -7.99 23.23 -14.79
N SER A 24 -7.39 24.22 -15.43
CA SER A 24 -6.02 24.15 -15.95
C SER A 24 -4.94 24.14 -14.86
N SER A 25 -5.32 24.31 -13.58
CA SER A 25 -4.39 24.30 -12.44
C SER A 25 -4.11 22.90 -11.87
N ARG A 26 -4.85 21.87 -12.33
CA ARG A 26 -4.65 20.48 -11.90
C ARG A 26 -3.37 19.88 -12.48
N PRO A 27 -2.71 18.94 -11.78
CA PRO A 27 -1.50 18.31 -12.26
C PRO A 27 -1.77 17.42 -13.49
N ASP A 28 -0.74 17.26 -14.31
CA ASP A 28 -0.72 16.28 -15.40
C ASP A 28 -0.83 14.84 -14.85
N LEU A 29 -1.62 14.01 -15.51
CA LEU A 29 -1.92 12.64 -15.07
C LEU A 29 -0.67 11.76 -15.05
N HIS A 30 0.10 11.75 -16.15
CA HIS A 30 1.28 10.90 -16.27
C HIS A 30 2.39 11.37 -15.32
N GLN A 31 2.59 12.68 -15.19
CA GLN A 31 3.56 13.23 -14.24
C GLN A 31 3.18 12.90 -12.78
N TYR A 32 1.90 12.97 -12.43
CA TYR A 32 1.42 12.64 -11.09
C TYR A 32 1.68 11.17 -10.75
N ILE A 33 1.31 10.26 -11.65
CA ILE A 33 1.55 8.81 -11.48
C ILE A 33 3.05 8.52 -11.42
N SER A 34 3.84 9.10 -12.32
CA SER A 34 5.30 8.91 -12.34
C SER A 34 5.94 9.36 -11.03
N THR A 35 5.50 10.49 -10.48
CA THR A 35 5.96 11.00 -9.18
C THR A 35 5.61 10.05 -8.05
N ALA A 36 4.38 9.51 -8.02
CA ALA A 36 3.96 8.57 -6.99
C ALA A 36 4.73 7.25 -7.05
N LEU A 37 4.96 6.71 -8.25
CA LEU A 37 5.74 5.48 -8.45
C LEU A 37 7.21 5.69 -8.06
N HIS A 38 7.81 6.83 -8.44
CA HIS A 38 9.17 7.20 -8.04
C HIS A 38 9.33 7.27 -6.52
N GLU A 39 8.44 8.03 -5.85
CA GLU A 39 8.47 8.13 -4.38
C GLU A 39 8.27 6.78 -3.69
N ALA A 40 7.47 5.89 -4.28
CA ALA A 40 7.23 4.55 -3.74
C ALA A 40 8.47 3.66 -3.87
N LEU A 41 9.13 3.67 -5.03
CA LEU A 41 10.40 2.95 -5.24
C LEU A 41 11.49 3.46 -4.30
N ASP A 42 11.65 4.78 -4.18
CA ASP A 42 12.59 5.41 -3.26
C ASP A 42 12.33 4.99 -1.81
N LEU A 43 11.07 4.99 -1.38
CA LEU A 43 10.69 4.51 -0.05
C LEU A 43 11.09 3.05 0.14
N LEU A 44 10.71 2.16 -0.80
CA LEU A 44 11.04 0.73 -0.73
C LEU A 44 12.56 0.49 -0.65
N HIS A 45 13.35 1.19 -1.46
CA HIS A 45 14.81 1.09 -1.45
C HIS A 45 15.42 1.60 -0.13
N SER A 46 14.79 2.59 0.50
CA SER A 46 15.27 3.14 1.77
C SER A 46 14.96 2.26 2.99
N ILE A 47 13.94 1.39 2.94
CA ILE A 47 13.46 0.61 4.11
C ILE A 47 14.59 -0.15 4.81
N PRO A 48 15.46 -0.93 4.13
CA PRO A 48 16.51 -1.70 4.79
C PRO A 48 17.52 -0.87 5.59
N SER A 49 17.70 0.41 5.22
CA SER A 49 18.68 1.31 5.86
C SER A 49 18.06 2.27 6.86
N THR A 50 16.77 2.56 6.75
CA THR A 50 16.09 3.61 7.53
C THR A 50 15.10 3.08 8.57
N PHE A 51 14.66 1.82 8.44
CA PHE A 51 13.73 1.20 9.38
C PHE A 51 14.48 0.28 10.35
N THR A 52 14.06 0.29 11.60
CA THR A 52 14.52 -0.66 12.60
C THR A 52 13.68 -1.93 12.53
N THR A 53 14.33 -3.06 12.30
CA THR A 53 13.70 -4.39 12.26
C THR A 53 13.37 -4.87 13.68
N ASP A 54 12.16 -5.37 13.87
CA ASP A 54 11.77 -6.09 15.08
C ASP A 54 12.54 -7.41 15.14
N PRO A 55 13.24 -7.72 16.25
CA PRO A 55 14.04 -8.94 16.35
C PRO A 55 13.19 -10.20 16.28
N LYS A 56 11.88 -10.12 16.56
CA LYS A 56 10.96 -11.25 16.48
C LYS A 56 10.19 -11.21 15.17
N GLN A 57 10.08 -12.38 14.54
CA GLN A 57 9.11 -12.59 13.49
C GLN A 57 7.78 -13.02 14.08
N HIS A 58 6.69 -12.58 13.46
CA HIS A 58 5.34 -12.75 13.99
C HIS A 58 4.56 -13.76 13.14
N PRO A 59 3.80 -14.68 13.77
CA PRO A 59 2.88 -15.53 13.04
C PRO A 59 1.64 -14.74 12.60
N SER A 60 1.06 -15.12 11.46
CA SER A 60 -0.22 -14.59 11.00
C SER A 60 -1.09 -15.73 10.45
N PRO A 61 -1.65 -16.58 11.33
CA PRO A 61 -2.42 -17.73 10.89
C PRO A 61 -3.66 -17.30 10.09
N PRO A 62 -4.07 -18.06 9.05
CA PRO A 62 -3.56 -19.37 8.64
C PRO A 62 -2.30 -19.36 7.75
N SER A 63 -1.65 -18.22 7.52
CA SER A 63 -0.41 -18.19 6.73
C SER A 63 0.71 -18.99 7.40
N GLN A 64 1.45 -19.75 6.59
CA GLN A 64 2.70 -20.41 7.02
C GLN A 64 3.87 -19.43 7.08
N ALA A 65 3.82 -18.35 6.30
CA ALA A 65 4.85 -17.32 6.28
C ALA A 65 4.94 -16.61 7.64
N LYS A 66 6.17 -16.35 8.07
CA LYS A 66 6.42 -15.47 9.20
C LYS A 66 6.54 -14.04 8.70
N VAL A 67 5.98 -13.11 9.48
CA VAL A 67 5.99 -11.69 9.14
C VAL A 67 7.13 -11.00 9.89
N LYS A 68 8.07 -10.42 9.13
CA LYS A 68 9.08 -9.49 9.65
C LYS A 68 8.42 -8.12 9.76
N LEU A 69 8.56 -7.49 10.91
CA LEU A 69 8.00 -6.17 11.18
C LEU A 69 9.15 -5.17 11.31
N LEU A 70 9.03 -4.01 10.68
CA LEU A 70 10.01 -2.94 10.75
C LEU A 70 9.30 -1.62 11.07
N ARG A 71 9.99 -0.69 11.72
CA ARG A 71 9.44 0.60 12.12
C ARG A 71 10.44 1.71 11.82
N GLY A 72 9.97 2.81 11.26
CA GLY A 72 10.80 3.94 10.87
C GLY A 72 10.11 5.25 11.14
N TRP A 73 10.90 6.32 11.22
CA TRP A 73 10.39 7.68 11.23
C TRP A 73 10.86 8.38 9.97
N ARG A 74 9.93 8.98 9.24
CA ARG A 74 10.23 9.67 7.99
C ARG A 74 9.78 11.11 8.09
N LYS A 75 10.56 12.02 7.50
CA LYS A 75 10.10 13.40 7.29
C LYS A 75 9.56 13.45 5.87
N PRO A 76 8.35 13.99 5.64
CA PRO A 76 7.88 14.28 4.30
C PRO A 76 8.90 15.14 3.56
N PHE A 77 9.10 14.89 2.27
CA PHE A 77 10.03 15.69 1.48
C PHE A 77 9.45 17.11 1.30
N GLU A 78 9.97 18.08 2.05
CA GLU A 78 9.65 19.49 1.84
C GLU A 78 10.32 19.99 0.56
N SER A 79 9.53 20.57 -0.35
CA SER A 79 10.08 21.37 -1.44
C SER A 79 10.91 22.51 -0.84
N ARG A 80 12.14 22.72 -1.33
CA ARG A 80 13.10 23.78 -0.91
C ARG A 80 12.59 25.24 -1.03
N ALA A 81 11.30 25.47 -1.27
CA ALA A 81 10.72 26.79 -1.49
C ALA A 81 9.85 27.24 -0.32
N SER A 82 10.47 27.72 0.76
CA SER A 82 9.89 28.74 1.66
C SER A 82 10.93 29.20 2.69
N THR A 83 11.78 30.15 2.29
CA THR A 83 12.50 31.01 3.24
C THR A 83 11.62 32.23 3.48
N LYS A 84 10.84 32.22 4.56
CA LYS A 84 10.47 33.37 5.44
C LYS A 84 9.11 33.12 6.12
N GLY A 85 9.16 32.71 7.37
CA GLY A 85 7.98 32.62 8.24
C GLY A 85 8.28 31.73 9.44
N ARG A 86 8.90 32.30 10.47
CA ARG A 86 9.33 31.58 11.68
C ARG A 86 8.13 31.36 12.60
N GLU A 87 7.30 30.37 12.30
CA GLU A 87 6.58 29.62 13.34
C GLU A 87 7.28 28.28 13.52
N LYS A 88 7.42 27.84 14.77
CA LYS A 88 8.03 26.56 15.12
C LYS A 88 7.11 25.42 14.65
N GLU A 89 7.08 25.11 13.36
CA GLU A 89 6.63 23.81 12.92
C GLU A 89 7.62 22.80 13.47
N LYS A 90 7.21 22.13 14.55
CA LYS A 90 7.90 20.96 15.09
C LYS A 90 8.00 19.96 13.94
N ASP A 91 9.16 19.88 13.32
CA ASP A 91 9.75 18.73 12.61
C ASP A 91 8.81 17.50 12.62
N LYS A 92 7.80 17.48 11.73
CA LYS A 92 6.70 16.50 11.81
C LYS A 92 7.15 15.20 11.17
N SER A 93 7.95 14.43 11.92
CA SER A 93 8.28 13.07 11.54
C SER A 93 7.02 12.19 11.62
N GLU A 94 6.74 11.47 10.55
CA GLU A 94 5.69 10.47 10.46
C GLU A 94 6.20 9.12 10.92
N PHE A 95 5.37 8.40 11.69
CA PHE A 95 5.69 7.04 12.10
C PHE A 95 5.22 6.06 11.02
N TRP A 96 6.15 5.28 10.49
CA TRP A 96 5.91 4.29 9.46
C TRP A 96 6.12 2.89 10.01
N VAL A 97 5.24 1.98 9.62
CA VAL A 97 5.32 0.55 9.90
C VAL A 97 5.48 -0.18 8.58
N CYS A 98 6.46 -1.05 8.49
CA CYS A 98 6.66 -1.94 7.35
C CYS A 98 6.50 -3.39 7.79
N ARG A 99 5.87 -4.21 6.96
CA ARG A 99 5.86 -5.66 7.08
C ARG A 99 6.48 -6.29 5.84
N GLN A 100 7.15 -7.42 6.04
CA GLN A 100 7.68 -8.25 4.96
C GLN A 100 7.35 -9.72 5.25
N SER A 101 6.94 -10.45 4.22
CA SER A 101 6.68 -11.88 4.28
C SER A 101 7.10 -12.56 2.99
N GLU A 102 7.53 -13.82 3.09
CA GLU A 102 7.93 -14.65 1.94
C GLU A 102 7.02 -15.87 1.88
N HIS A 103 6.44 -16.12 0.72
CA HIS A 103 5.45 -17.17 0.49
C HIS A 103 5.93 -18.11 -0.60
N VAL A 104 5.62 -19.39 -0.48
CA VAL A 104 5.85 -20.34 -1.56
C VAL A 104 4.83 -20.04 -2.67
N ASN A 105 5.27 -19.87 -3.91
CA ASN A 105 4.38 -19.65 -5.05
C ASN A 105 3.60 -20.94 -5.39
N GLU A 106 2.52 -21.19 -4.67
CA GLU A 106 1.70 -22.40 -4.80
C GLU A 106 0.27 -22.16 -4.34
N SER A 107 -0.71 -22.79 -4.99
CA SER A 107 -2.10 -22.79 -4.54
C SER A 107 -2.36 -23.87 -3.48
N SER A 108 -1.68 -23.79 -2.33
CA SER A 108 -1.77 -24.78 -1.24
C SER A 108 -2.11 -24.13 0.11
N LYS A 109 -2.40 -24.94 1.15
CA LYS A 109 -2.88 -24.44 2.45
C LYS A 109 -1.83 -23.59 3.15
N GLY A 110 -2.21 -22.36 3.50
CA GLY A 110 -1.34 -21.43 4.22
C GLY A 110 -0.34 -20.67 3.34
N THR A 111 -0.49 -20.74 2.01
CA THR A 111 0.20 -19.91 1.03
C THR A 111 -0.71 -19.65 -0.19
N ALA A 112 -0.24 -18.85 -1.15
CA ALA A 112 -0.96 -18.57 -2.39
C ALA A 112 -0.03 -18.45 -3.60
N SER A 113 -0.58 -18.75 -4.78
CA SER A 113 0.11 -18.61 -6.05
C SER A 113 0.20 -17.14 -6.47
N TRP A 114 1.12 -16.85 -7.39
CA TRP A 114 1.29 -15.51 -7.97
C TRP A 114 -0.03 -14.95 -8.51
N ARG A 115 -0.80 -15.79 -9.22
CA ARG A 115 -2.09 -15.40 -9.78
C ARG A 115 -3.09 -14.99 -8.69
N GLU A 116 -3.05 -15.64 -7.54
CA GLU A 116 -3.94 -15.33 -6.42
C GLU A 116 -3.51 -14.07 -5.67
N PHE A 117 -2.20 -13.86 -5.51
CA PHE A 117 -1.64 -12.60 -5.03
C PHE A 117 -2.02 -11.43 -5.92
N GLU A 118 -1.81 -11.55 -7.23
CA GLU A 118 -2.17 -10.50 -8.18
C GLU A 118 -3.67 -10.25 -8.20
N ALA A 119 -4.50 -11.29 -8.33
CA ALA A 119 -5.94 -11.13 -8.39
C ALA A 119 -6.54 -10.53 -7.11
N GLY A 120 -6.01 -10.88 -5.94
CA GLY A 120 -6.59 -10.45 -4.67
C GLY A 120 -6.01 -9.16 -4.08
N LEU A 121 -4.81 -8.74 -4.49
CA LEU A 121 -4.16 -7.53 -3.96
C LEU A 121 -3.97 -6.42 -5.00
N ARG A 122 -4.10 -6.71 -6.31
CA ARG A 122 -3.93 -5.70 -7.37
C ARG A 122 -5.26 -5.22 -7.92
N SER A 123 -6.08 -6.15 -8.41
CA SER A 123 -7.39 -5.84 -8.98
C SER A 123 -8.47 -5.77 -7.91
N GLU A 124 -9.40 -4.83 -8.03
CA GLU A 124 -10.53 -4.66 -7.09
C GLU A 124 -10.04 -4.67 -5.63
N HIS A 125 -8.91 -3.99 -5.38
CA HIS A 125 -8.15 -4.09 -4.14
C HIS A 125 -9.01 -3.74 -2.91
N ALA A 126 -9.77 -2.65 -2.97
CA ALA A 126 -10.59 -2.20 -1.86
C ALA A 126 -11.78 -3.16 -1.62
N GLU A 127 -12.43 -3.66 -2.68
CA GLU A 127 -13.53 -4.61 -2.56
C GLU A 127 -13.07 -5.95 -1.98
N HIS A 128 -11.93 -6.47 -2.43
CA HIS A 128 -11.34 -7.67 -1.86
C HIS A 128 -10.94 -7.45 -0.39
N GLU A 129 -10.36 -6.29 -0.05
CA GLU A 129 -10.08 -5.94 1.34
C GLU A 129 -11.33 -5.98 2.22
N MET A 130 -12.48 -5.50 1.73
CA MET A 130 -13.76 -5.61 2.44
C MET A 130 -14.18 -7.08 2.68
N GLU A 131 -13.89 -8.00 1.76
CA GLU A 131 -14.23 -9.42 1.92
C GLU A 131 -13.40 -10.13 3.00
N TYR A 132 -12.15 -9.70 3.24
CA TYR A 132 -11.24 -10.40 4.15
C TYR A 132 -10.84 -9.64 5.40
N THR A 133 -11.04 -8.32 5.45
CA THR A 133 -10.73 -7.47 6.59
C THR A 133 -11.99 -7.21 7.42
N PRO A 134 -12.16 -7.86 8.59
CA PRO A 134 -13.43 -7.84 9.33
C PRO A 134 -13.89 -6.45 9.79
N SER A 135 -12.99 -5.47 9.85
CA SER A 135 -13.33 -4.11 10.25
C SER A 135 -13.84 -3.26 9.08
N VAL A 136 -13.52 -3.61 7.82
CA VAL A 136 -14.00 -2.87 6.65
C VAL A 136 -15.45 -3.27 6.40
N SER A 137 -16.36 -2.31 6.55
CA SER A 137 -17.80 -2.54 6.47
C SER A 137 -18.45 -1.93 5.23
N ALA A 138 -17.76 -1.03 4.52
CA ALA A 138 -18.23 -0.47 3.27
C ALA A 138 -17.05 0.05 2.44
N VAL A 139 -17.16 -0.14 1.12
CA VAL A 139 -16.27 0.41 0.10
C VAL A 139 -17.14 1.00 -1.00
N GLU A 140 -16.82 2.22 -1.42
CA GLU A 140 -17.46 2.90 -2.53
C GLU A 140 -16.41 3.54 -3.43
N ARG A 141 -16.40 3.18 -4.71
CA ARG A 141 -15.53 3.79 -5.72
C ARG A 141 -16.11 5.12 -6.16
N LEU A 142 -15.40 6.19 -5.84
CA LEU A 142 -15.79 7.57 -6.11
C LEU A 142 -15.35 8.04 -7.50
N LEU A 143 -14.16 7.64 -7.93
CA LEU A 143 -13.55 8.07 -9.20
C LEU A 143 -12.68 6.96 -9.77
N GLU A 144 -12.56 6.91 -11.09
CA GLU A 144 -11.71 5.95 -11.81
C GLU A 144 -11.22 6.58 -13.11
N TRP A 145 -9.90 6.61 -13.31
CA TRP A 145 -9.33 7.08 -14.56
C TRP A 145 -9.30 5.95 -15.57
N ALA A 146 -9.85 6.22 -16.76
CA ALA A 146 -9.88 5.24 -17.84
C ALA A 146 -8.44 4.75 -18.17
N PRO A 147 -8.17 3.44 -18.14
CA PRO A 147 -6.83 2.89 -18.37
C PRO A 147 -6.18 3.32 -19.69
N GLU A 148 -6.99 3.56 -20.72
CA GLU A 148 -6.53 4.02 -22.04
C GLU A 148 -5.91 5.42 -21.99
N ASN A 149 -6.32 6.25 -21.03
CA ASN A 149 -5.76 7.58 -20.82
C ASN A 149 -4.46 7.55 -19.99
N ILE A 150 -4.13 6.42 -19.37
CA ILE A 150 -2.91 6.26 -18.54
C ILE A 150 -1.81 5.55 -19.35
N GLY A 151 -2.13 4.41 -19.97
CA GLY A 151 -1.15 3.62 -20.72
C GLY A 151 0.01 3.06 -19.88
N GLU A 152 1.18 2.93 -20.50
CA GLU A 152 2.42 2.51 -19.84
C GLU A 152 3.18 3.71 -19.28
N ILE A 153 3.89 3.52 -18.17
CA ILE A 153 4.66 4.56 -17.48
C ILE A 153 6.07 4.04 -17.22
N GLU A 154 7.09 4.83 -17.52
CA GLU A 154 8.49 4.47 -17.24
C GLU A 154 9.06 5.38 -16.15
N VAL A 155 9.55 4.78 -15.06
CA VAL A 155 10.12 5.50 -13.91
C VAL A 155 11.37 4.77 -13.45
N ASP A 156 12.47 5.48 -13.29
CA ASP A 156 13.77 4.93 -12.82
C ASP A 156 14.23 3.68 -13.60
N GLY A 157 13.94 3.63 -14.91
CA GLY A 157 14.25 2.49 -15.78
C GLY A 157 13.33 1.28 -15.60
N VAL A 158 12.29 1.38 -14.77
CA VAL A 158 11.25 0.38 -14.58
C VAL A 158 10.07 0.73 -15.47
N ARG A 159 9.67 -0.21 -16.34
CA ARG A 159 8.48 -0.07 -17.17
C ARG A 159 7.26 -0.65 -16.45
N PHE A 160 6.35 0.23 -16.10
CA PHE A 160 5.06 -0.09 -15.49
C PHE A 160 3.97 -0.22 -16.55
N ARG A 161 3.18 -1.28 -16.44
CA ARG A 161 2.05 -1.63 -17.31
C ARG A 161 0.79 -1.93 -16.49
N GLY A 162 -0.36 -1.93 -17.16
CA GLY A 162 -1.64 -2.19 -16.51
C GLY A 162 -1.89 -1.21 -15.36
N VAL A 163 -1.50 0.05 -15.56
CA VAL A 163 -1.58 1.08 -14.54
C VAL A 163 -3.04 1.47 -14.35
N ASN A 164 -3.52 1.40 -13.11
CA ASN A 164 -4.84 1.84 -12.70
C ASN A 164 -4.72 2.97 -11.68
N MET A 165 -5.68 3.89 -11.69
CA MET A 165 -5.81 4.97 -10.73
C MET A 165 -7.28 5.18 -10.37
N GLU A 166 -7.60 5.12 -9.08
CA GLU A 166 -8.98 5.22 -8.60
C GLU A 166 -9.05 5.88 -7.21
N VAL A 167 -10.19 6.48 -6.87
CA VAL A 167 -10.46 6.99 -5.51
C VAL A 167 -11.55 6.15 -4.88
N ASN A 168 -11.27 5.60 -3.70
CA ASN A 168 -12.22 4.83 -2.92
C ASN A 168 -12.52 5.50 -1.57
N LEU A 169 -13.77 5.42 -1.15
CA LEU A 169 -14.25 5.70 0.20
C LEU A 169 -14.33 4.38 0.97
N ILE A 170 -13.49 4.20 1.99
CA ILE A 170 -13.36 2.95 2.74
C ILE A 170 -13.76 3.20 4.19
N THR A 171 -14.77 2.50 4.69
CA THR A 171 -15.28 2.69 6.05
C THR A 171 -15.01 1.48 6.93
N HIS A 172 -14.29 1.73 8.02
CA HIS A 172 -14.07 0.77 9.09
C HIS A 172 -15.06 0.99 10.25
N THR A 173 -15.68 -0.09 10.70
CA THR A 173 -16.50 -0.13 11.92
C THR A 173 -15.85 -1.04 12.95
N PHE A 174 -15.93 -0.61 14.22
CA PHE A 174 -15.29 -1.29 15.33
C PHE A 174 -16.32 -1.63 16.40
N HIS A 175 -16.11 -2.74 17.09
CA HIS A 175 -16.97 -3.19 18.18
C HIS A 175 -16.28 -2.97 19.54
N PRO A 176 -17.02 -2.51 20.56
CA PRO A 176 -18.44 -2.13 20.54
C PRO A 176 -18.66 -0.74 19.90
N SER A 177 -19.62 -0.64 18.97
CA SER A 177 -19.91 0.56 18.15
C SER A 177 -20.42 1.76 18.97
N ALA A 178 -20.92 1.52 20.19
CA ALA A 178 -21.32 2.57 21.11
C ALA A 178 -20.13 3.39 21.67
N LEU A 179 -18.92 2.81 21.69
CA LEU A 179 -17.73 3.43 22.28
C LEU A 179 -16.73 3.93 21.23
N ILE A 180 -16.77 3.34 20.03
CA ILE A 180 -15.75 3.56 19.01
C ILE A 180 -16.46 4.01 17.73
N SER A 181 -16.33 5.30 17.41
CA SER A 181 -16.84 5.84 16.14
C SER A 181 -16.24 5.11 14.93
N PRO A 182 -17.01 4.95 13.84
CA PRO A 182 -16.49 4.51 12.56
C PRO A 182 -15.35 5.40 12.09
N ARG A 183 -14.41 4.83 11.32
CA ARG A 183 -13.38 5.59 10.61
C ARG A 183 -13.65 5.46 9.13
N THR A 184 -13.65 6.58 8.43
CA THR A 184 -13.72 6.58 6.98
C THR A 184 -12.44 7.17 6.41
N PHE A 185 -11.88 6.49 5.43
CA PHE A 185 -10.70 6.89 4.70
C PHE A 185 -11.11 7.20 3.25
N ILE A 186 -10.54 8.26 2.69
CA ILE A 186 -10.60 8.49 1.24
C ILE A 186 -9.21 8.23 0.70
N SER A 187 -9.08 7.16 -0.08
CA SER A 187 -7.80 6.68 -0.61
C SER A 187 -7.79 6.83 -2.12
N LEU A 188 -6.84 7.62 -2.63
CA LEU A 188 -6.44 7.56 -4.02
C LEU A 188 -5.44 6.42 -4.18
N THR A 189 -5.82 5.39 -4.92
CA THR A 189 -5.02 4.20 -5.16
C THR A 189 -4.43 4.25 -6.57
N ILE A 190 -3.12 4.04 -6.69
CA ILE A 190 -2.42 3.81 -7.95
C ILE A 190 -1.89 2.39 -7.90
N SER A 191 -2.21 1.56 -8.90
CA SER A 191 -1.69 0.19 -8.99
C SER A 191 -1.02 -0.05 -10.33
N ALA A 192 0.11 -0.74 -10.36
CA ALA A 192 0.87 -0.98 -11.58
C ALA A 192 1.67 -2.29 -11.51
N ALA A 193 1.72 -3.03 -12.62
CA ALA A 193 2.55 -4.22 -12.77
C ALA A 193 3.84 -3.90 -13.54
N TYR A 194 4.90 -4.67 -13.34
CA TYR A 194 6.18 -4.52 -14.04
C TYR A 194 6.87 -5.88 -14.22
N ASP A 195 7.72 -5.98 -15.24
CA ASP A 195 8.71 -7.06 -15.33
C ASP A 195 9.96 -6.68 -14.56
N GLY A 196 10.71 -7.69 -14.09
CA GLY A 196 11.84 -7.60 -13.15
C GLY A 196 12.61 -6.28 -13.13
N LEU A 197 12.89 -5.77 -11.93
CA LEU A 197 13.63 -4.52 -11.74
C LEU A 197 15.00 -4.57 -12.43
N PRO A 198 15.45 -3.49 -13.10
CA PRO A 198 16.79 -3.42 -13.65
C PRO A 198 17.82 -3.67 -12.55
N SER A 199 18.72 -4.64 -12.77
CA SER A 199 19.81 -4.91 -11.83
C SER A 199 20.75 -3.70 -11.79
N THR A 200 20.75 -2.94 -10.69
CA THR A 200 21.54 -1.71 -10.54
C THR A 200 23.04 -1.96 -10.29
N THR A 201 23.49 -3.22 -10.25
CA THR A 201 24.90 -3.57 -10.04
C THR A 201 25.53 -4.17 -11.30
N SER A 202 26.47 -3.45 -11.91
CA SER A 202 27.45 -3.97 -12.88
C SER A 202 28.51 -4.90 -12.24
N GLN A 203 28.21 -5.50 -11.08
CA GLN A 203 29.10 -6.46 -10.42
C GLN A 203 28.61 -7.88 -10.70
N ALA A 204 29.56 -8.77 -11.00
CA ALA A 204 29.31 -10.17 -11.28
C ALA A 204 28.40 -10.81 -10.20
N PRO A 205 27.44 -11.66 -10.59
CA PRO A 205 26.47 -12.23 -9.67
C PRO A 205 27.19 -13.05 -8.59
N THR A 206 27.01 -12.66 -7.32
CA THR A 206 27.41 -13.47 -6.17
C THR A 206 26.36 -14.56 -5.91
N LEU A 207 26.80 -15.68 -5.30
CA LEU A 207 26.10 -16.96 -5.11
C LEU A 207 24.74 -16.95 -4.36
N SER A 208 24.14 -15.78 -4.11
CA SER A 208 22.88 -15.65 -3.37
C SER A 208 21.97 -14.52 -3.89
N GLN A 209 22.05 -14.16 -5.18
CA GLN A 209 21.16 -13.16 -5.75
C GLN A 209 19.80 -13.77 -6.08
N LYS A 210 18.76 -13.21 -5.47
CA LYS A 210 17.35 -13.46 -5.77
C LYS A 210 17.01 -12.79 -7.09
N GLU A 211 16.67 -13.57 -8.12
CA GLU A 211 16.25 -13.03 -9.42
C GLU A 211 14.77 -12.63 -9.35
N HIS A 212 14.50 -11.34 -9.53
CA HIS A 212 13.14 -10.79 -9.56
C HIS A 212 12.62 -10.87 -10.99
N ARG A 213 11.51 -11.60 -11.20
CA ARG A 213 10.99 -11.86 -12.55
C ARG A 213 9.90 -10.90 -12.96
N GLN A 214 8.97 -10.66 -12.05
CA GLN A 214 7.84 -9.76 -12.23
C GLN A 214 7.33 -9.30 -10.88
N GLY A 215 6.65 -8.17 -10.87
CA GLY A 215 6.10 -7.59 -9.66
C GLY A 215 4.88 -6.72 -9.94
N PHE A 216 4.21 -6.32 -8.87
CA PHE A 216 3.30 -5.19 -8.92
C PHE A 216 3.45 -4.33 -7.67
N LEU A 217 3.00 -3.09 -7.81
CA LEU A 217 3.03 -2.06 -6.80
C LEU A 217 1.64 -1.45 -6.66
N THR A 218 1.22 -1.24 -5.42
CA THR A 218 0.02 -0.47 -5.08
C THR A 218 0.44 0.67 -4.15
N VAL A 219 0.05 1.90 -4.48
CA VAL A 219 0.33 3.12 -3.73
C VAL A 219 -1.01 3.73 -3.32
N GLN A 220 -1.19 4.03 -2.04
CA GLN A 220 -2.41 4.62 -1.51
C GLN A 220 -2.10 5.98 -0.89
N LEU A 221 -2.76 7.02 -1.39
CA LEU A 221 -2.56 8.41 -0.99
C LEU A 221 -3.82 8.95 -0.29
N PRO A 222 -3.71 9.56 0.90
CA PRO A 222 -4.88 10.04 1.62
C PRO A 222 -5.43 11.31 0.97
N LEU A 223 -6.75 11.39 0.83
CA LEU A 223 -7.49 12.59 0.42
C LEU A 223 -8.38 13.11 1.55
N HIS A 224 -8.60 14.42 1.59
CA HIS A 224 -9.53 15.03 2.55
C HIS A 224 -10.71 15.70 1.83
N PRO A 225 -11.96 15.43 2.24
CA PRO A 225 -13.15 15.98 1.58
C PRO A 225 -13.45 17.41 2.07
N ALA A 226 -12.49 18.32 1.99
CA ALA A 226 -12.74 19.73 2.33
C ALA A 226 -13.72 20.35 1.33
N ILE A 227 -14.73 21.08 1.82
CA ILE A 227 -15.73 21.79 0.99
C ILE A 227 -15.07 22.71 -0.04
N SER A 228 -13.94 23.33 0.32
CA SER A 228 -13.22 24.26 -0.56
C SER A 228 -12.44 23.61 -1.70
N SER A 229 -12.09 22.32 -1.59
CA SER A 229 -11.29 21.60 -2.61
C SER A 229 -12.05 20.49 -3.31
N THR A 230 -13.15 20.01 -2.75
CA THR A 230 -13.89 18.86 -3.26
C THR A 230 -15.01 19.34 -4.18
N PRO A 231 -15.14 18.79 -5.40
CA PRO A 231 -16.27 19.10 -6.28
C PRO A 231 -17.60 18.90 -5.55
N LYS A 232 -18.54 19.83 -5.72
CA LYS A 232 -19.78 19.88 -4.92
C LYS A 232 -20.58 18.57 -4.96
N ALA A 233 -20.76 17.99 -6.14
CA ALA A 233 -21.50 16.73 -6.30
C ALA A 233 -20.81 15.59 -5.52
N LEU A 234 -19.50 15.47 -5.67
CA LEU A 234 -18.69 14.46 -4.98
C LEU A 234 -18.69 14.65 -3.46
N HIS A 235 -18.61 15.90 -2.97
CA HIS A 235 -18.72 16.18 -1.54
C HIS A 235 -20.09 15.77 -0.99
N GLN A 236 -21.17 15.99 -1.74
CA GLN A 236 -22.52 15.57 -1.35
C GLN A 236 -22.64 14.04 -1.30
N GLU A 237 -22.11 13.35 -2.31
CA GLU A 237 -22.03 11.88 -2.37
C GLU A 237 -21.28 11.31 -1.17
N ILE A 238 -20.05 11.77 -0.91
CA ILE A 238 -19.25 11.36 0.26
C ILE A 238 -20.03 11.59 1.56
N THR A 239 -20.66 12.77 1.72
CA THR A 239 -21.41 13.10 2.94
C THR A 239 -22.63 12.21 3.13
N ALA A 240 -23.28 11.78 2.04
CA ALA A 240 -24.44 10.90 2.07
C ALA A 240 -24.05 9.44 2.40
N SER A 241 -22.88 8.99 1.96
CA SER A 241 -22.43 7.61 2.11
C SER A 241 -21.80 7.30 3.46
N VAL A 242 -21.20 8.28 4.15
CA VAL A 242 -20.53 8.02 5.41
C VAL A 242 -21.47 7.81 6.60
N PRO A 243 -21.16 6.90 7.54
CA PRO A 243 -21.94 6.75 8.76
C PRO A 243 -21.99 8.02 9.60
N LYS A 244 -23.09 8.20 10.34
CA LYS A 244 -23.19 9.28 11.33
C LYS A 244 -22.05 9.19 12.34
N ARG A 245 -21.44 10.35 12.65
CA ARG A 245 -20.29 10.47 13.59
C ARG A 245 -19.03 9.74 13.13
N THR A 246 -18.90 9.43 11.84
CA THR A 246 -17.62 8.94 11.31
C THR A 246 -16.51 9.96 11.61
N ILE A 247 -15.31 9.45 11.83
CA ILE A 247 -14.09 10.24 11.88
C ILE A 247 -13.37 10.01 10.57
N PHE A 248 -13.09 11.08 9.82
CA PHE A 248 -12.18 10.98 8.69
C PHE A 248 -10.77 10.73 9.20
N ALA A 249 -10.27 9.54 8.91
CA ALA A 249 -8.93 9.10 9.24
C ALA A 249 -8.07 9.08 7.97
N ASN A 250 -6.77 9.08 8.14
CA ASN A 250 -5.82 9.14 7.02
C ASN A 250 -4.83 7.99 7.12
N TYR A 251 -4.46 7.44 5.98
CA TYR A 251 -3.26 6.62 5.85
C TYR A 251 -2.62 6.87 4.49
N ALA A 252 -1.30 6.68 4.44
CA ALA A 252 -0.60 6.49 3.18
C ALA A 252 0.08 5.13 3.23
N SER A 253 0.05 4.40 2.12
CA SER A 253 0.66 3.08 2.05
C SER A 253 1.34 2.84 0.72
N ILE A 254 2.29 1.92 0.75
CA ILE A 254 2.87 1.28 -0.42
C ILE A 254 2.87 -0.22 -0.18
N GLU A 255 2.56 -0.98 -1.22
CA GLU A 255 2.54 -2.42 -1.18
C GLU A 255 3.18 -2.97 -2.46
N ARG A 256 4.25 -3.75 -2.29
CA ARG A 256 4.99 -4.40 -3.37
C ARG A 256 4.90 -5.91 -3.21
N VAL A 257 4.53 -6.58 -4.30
CA VAL A 257 4.54 -8.04 -4.39
C VAL A 257 5.42 -8.44 -5.57
N GLU A 258 6.38 -9.32 -5.34
CA GLU A 258 7.37 -9.72 -6.33
C GLU A 258 7.50 -11.23 -6.41
N LEU A 259 7.53 -11.75 -7.63
CA LEU A 259 7.89 -13.13 -7.90
C LEU A 259 9.41 -13.25 -8.00
N VAL A 260 9.98 -14.04 -7.11
CA VAL A 260 11.42 -14.22 -6.94
C VAL A 260 11.81 -15.67 -7.20
N GLN A 261 12.90 -15.88 -7.93
CA GLN A 261 13.51 -17.20 -8.06
C GLN A 261 14.66 -17.34 -7.06
N ALA A 262 14.61 -18.36 -6.20
CA ALA A 262 15.74 -18.71 -5.36
C ALA A 262 16.89 -19.25 -6.22
N GLY A 263 18.08 -18.66 -6.09
CA GLY A 263 19.29 -19.13 -6.78
C GLY A 263 19.66 -20.56 -6.38
N LYS A 264 20.24 -21.33 -7.31
CA LYS A 264 20.76 -22.68 -7.01
C LYS A 264 22.09 -22.55 -6.26
N ALA A 265 22.19 -23.11 -5.06
CA ALA A 265 23.47 -23.31 -4.40
C ALA A 265 24.27 -24.38 -5.20
N THR A 266 25.39 -24.00 -5.81
CA THR A 266 26.14 -24.85 -6.76
C THR A 266 27.16 -25.81 -6.13
N ASP A 267 27.21 -25.96 -4.80
CA ASP A 267 28.27 -26.75 -4.14
C ASP A 267 27.89 -28.18 -3.75
N GLN A 268 26.84 -28.77 -4.35
CA GLN A 268 26.58 -30.22 -4.19
C GLN A 268 26.40 -30.94 -5.54
N PRO A 269 27.06 -32.09 -5.74
CA PRO A 269 26.86 -32.90 -6.94
C PRO A 269 25.43 -33.46 -6.94
N SER A 270 24.78 -33.23 -8.06
CA SER A 270 23.40 -33.53 -8.40
C SER A 270 22.95 -34.94 -8.03
N THR A 271 22.04 -35.03 -7.07
CA THR A 271 20.92 -35.96 -7.11
C THR A 271 19.66 -35.23 -7.56
N GLU A 272 18.80 -35.94 -8.28
CA GLU A 272 17.72 -35.46 -9.12
C GLU A 272 16.75 -34.47 -8.43
N GLN A 273 16.30 -33.46 -9.21
CA GLN A 273 15.13 -32.60 -8.93
C GLN A 273 15.16 -31.63 -7.72
N SER A 274 16.26 -30.90 -7.49
CA SER A 274 16.13 -29.60 -6.81
C SER A 274 15.60 -28.55 -7.79
N GLN A 275 14.29 -28.57 -8.06
CA GLN A 275 13.62 -27.44 -8.71
C GLN A 275 13.82 -26.22 -7.81
N SER A 276 14.49 -25.18 -8.32
CA SER A 276 14.55 -23.87 -7.67
C SER A 276 13.12 -23.42 -7.34
N GLN A 277 12.79 -23.34 -6.06
CA GLN A 277 11.45 -22.98 -5.60
C GLN A 277 11.22 -21.50 -5.91
N SER A 278 10.13 -21.18 -6.62
CA SER A 278 9.70 -19.80 -6.81
C SER A 278 9.03 -19.31 -5.54
N LEU A 279 9.42 -18.12 -5.09
CA LEU A 279 8.92 -17.47 -3.88
C LEU A 279 8.20 -16.17 -4.27
N ILE A 280 7.27 -15.75 -3.43
CA ILE A 280 6.60 -14.46 -3.53
C ILE A 280 7.03 -13.63 -2.32
N GLU A 281 7.70 -12.51 -2.59
CA GLU A 281 8.01 -11.53 -1.57
C GLU A 281 6.88 -10.52 -1.51
N TRP A 282 6.38 -10.27 -0.31
CA TRP A 282 5.31 -9.33 -0.07
C TRP A 282 5.72 -8.33 0.99
N THR A 283 5.93 -7.08 0.56
CA THR A 283 6.31 -5.94 1.39
C THR A 283 5.20 -4.92 1.40
N MET A 284 4.80 -4.45 2.58
CA MET A 284 3.88 -3.32 2.73
C MET A 284 4.46 -2.35 3.73
N ALA A 285 4.47 -1.05 3.41
CA ALA A 285 4.78 0.01 4.36
C ALA A 285 3.61 0.99 4.44
N THR A 286 3.23 1.39 5.65
CA THR A 286 2.10 2.27 5.89
C THR A 286 2.36 3.23 7.04
N THR A 287 1.77 4.41 6.95
CA THR A 287 1.61 5.37 8.03
C THR A 287 0.12 5.70 8.15
N SER A 288 -0.38 5.87 9.38
CA SER A 288 -1.79 6.10 9.61
C SER A 288 -2.06 6.98 10.84
N ASP A 289 -3.15 7.73 10.76
CA ASP A 289 -3.78 8.46 11.84
C ASP A 289 -5.29 8.19 11.84
N ALA A 290 -5.75 7.46 12.86
CA ALA A 290 -7.15 7.16 13.09
C ALA A 290 -8.01 8.38 13.48
N GLY A 291 -7.36 9.53 13.73
CA GLY A 291 -8.01 10.77 14.11
C GLY A 291 -8.76 10.72 15.44
N GLY A 292 -9.54 11.78 15.69
CA GLY A 292 -10.34 11.94 16.91
C GLY A 292 -9.48 11.92 18.18
N SER A 293 -9.97 11.22 19.22
CA SER A 293 -9.35 11.22 20.54
C SER A 293 -8.42 10.02 20.81
N ILE A 294 -8.15 9.16 19.83
CA ILE A 294 -7.25 8.00 20.04
C ILE A 294 -5.80 8.49 20.06
N PRO A 295 -5.09 8.41 21.21
CA PRO A 295 -3.72 8.88 21.27
C PRO A 295 -2.80 8.12 20.32
N GLN A 296 -1.88 8.83 19.67
CA GLN A 296 -0.93 8.25 18.72
C GLN A 296 -0.10 7.08 19.28
N TRP A 297 0.27 7.12 20.57
CA TRP A 297 1.00 6.01 21.20
C TRP A 297 0.17 4.72 21.28
N VAL A 298 -1.17 4.81 21.33
CA VAL A 298 -2.08 3.65 21.26
C VAL A 298 -2.10 3.09 19.84
N GLN A 299 -2.29 3.96 18.85
CA GLN A 299 -2.30 3.58 17.44
C GLN A 299 -1.00 2.92 17.00
N ARG A 300 0.13 3.30 17.62
CA ARG A 300 1.47 2.77 17.32
C ARG A 300 1.86 1.56 18.18
N SER A 301 1.04 1.19 19.16
CA SER A 301 1.36 0.12 20.10
C SER A 301 0.96 -1.25 19.55
N TRP A 302 1.92 -2.17 19.51
CA TRP A 302 1.63 -3.59 19.26
C TRP A 302 0.70 -4.19 20.31
N ALA A 303 0.98 -3.93 21.60
CA ALA A 303 0.26 -4.53 22.72
C ALA A 303 -1.21 -4.12 22.78
N LEU A 304 -1.53 -2.90 22.31
CA LEU A 304 -2.89 -2.38 22.26
C LEU A 304 -3.59 -2.62 20.93
N GLY A 305 -2.99 -3.42 20.05
CA GLY A 305 -3.59 -3.79 18.77
C GLY A 305 -3.61 -2.67 17.73
N GLY A 306 -2.68 -1.72 17.83
CA GLY A 306 -2.51 -0.67 16.84
C GLY A 306 -1.98 -1.17 15.49
N VAL A 307 -1.63 -0.23 14.61
CA VAL A 307 -1.18 -0.45 13.22
C VAL A 307 -0.16 -1.60 13.10
N PRO A 308 0.88 -1.72 13.96
CA PRO A 308 1.83 -2.82 13.81
C PRO A 308 1.24 -4.22 13.95
N LYS A 309 0.20 -4.39 14.78
CA LYS A 309 -0.48 -5.68 14.92
C LYS A 309 -1.45 -5.93 13.78
N ALA A 310 -2.15 -4.88 13.33
CA ALA A 310 -3.08 -4.95 12.19
C ALA A 310 -2.36 -5.41 10.93
N VAL A 311 -1.28 -4.73 10.53
CA VAL A 311 -0.55 -5.09 9.30
C VAL A 311 -0.04 -6.54 9.33
N VAL A 312 0.41 -7.04 10.48
CA VAL A 312 0.80 -8.46 10.60
C VAL A 312 -0.39 -9.38 10.37
N ALA A 313 -1.55 -9.08 10.96
CA ALA A 313 -2.76 -9.90 10.82
C ALA A 313 -3.27 -9.96 9.37
N ASP A 314 -3.12 -8.89 8.59
CA ASP A 314 -3.58 -8.80 7.19
C ASP A 314 -3.01 -9.92 6.30
N VAL A 315 -1.78 -10.36 6.56
CA VAL A 315 -1.18 -11.50 5.85
C VAL A 315 -2.02 -12.77 6.01
N GLY A 316 -2.41 -13.08 7.23
CA GLY A 316 -3.26 -14.23 7.54
C GLY A 316 -4.67 -14.07 6.98
N LEU A 317 -5.25 -12.87 7.08
CA LEU A 317 -6.58 -12.57 6.54
C LEU A 317 -6.63 -12.83 5.03
N PHE A 318 -5.66 -12.30 4.27
CA PHE A 318 -5.54 -12.53 2.83
C PHE A 318 -5.37 -14.02 2.48
N ILE A 319 -4.45 -14.72 3.14
CA ILE A 319 -4.24 -16.16 2.88
C ILE A 319 -5.46 -16.99 3.27
N GLY A 320 -6.14 -16.65 4.37
CA GLY A 320 -7.38 -17.30 4.75
C GLY A 320 -8.51 -17.08 3.74
N TRP A 321 -8.55 -15.89 3.13
CA TRP A 321 -9.50 -15.55 2.08
C TRP A 321 -9.24 -16.29 0.78
N THR A 322 -8.00 -16.36 0.29
CA THR A 322 -7.66 -17.15 -0.90
C THR A 322 -8.02 -18.62 -0.71
N MET A 323 -7.75 -19.18 0.47
CA MET A 323 -8.15 -20.54 0.82
C MET A 323 -9.66 -20.76 0.75
N ARG A 324 -10.48 -19.81 1.22
CA ARG A 324 -11.95 -19.90 1.14
C ARG A 324 -12.43 -19.83 -0.32
N ARG A 325 -11.83 -18.96 -1.14
CA ARG A 325 -12.22 -18.83 -2.56
C ARG A 325 -11.93 -20.08 -3.38
N ARG A 326 -10.83 -20.78 -3.11
CA ARG A 326 -10.54 -22.09 -3.73
C ARG A 326 -11.63 -23.14 -3.43
N GLN A 327 -12.23 -23.10 -2.24
CA GLN A 327 -13.26 -24.05 -1.84
C GLN A 327 -14.64 -23.72 -2.42
N ALA A 328 -14.85 -22.47 -2.84
CA ALA A 328 -16.09 -22.00 -3.45
C ALA A 328 -16.13 -22.21 -4.97
N THR A 329 -15.05 -22.71 -5.58
CA THR A 329 -14.92 -23.03 -7.01
C THR A 329 -15.02 -24.53 -7.22
#